data_AF-A0A0M9EDD8-F1
#
_entry.id   AF-A0A0M9EDD8-F1
#
_cell.length_a   1.000
_cell.length_b   1.000
_cell.length_c   1.000
_cell.angle_alpha   90.00
_cell.angle_beta   90.00
_cell.angle_gamma   90.00
#
_symmetry.space_group_name_H-M   'P 1'
#
loop_
_entity.id
_entity.type
_entity.pdbx_description
1 polymer ?
#
loop_
_entity_poly.entity_id
_entity_poly.type
_entity_poly.pdbx_seq_one_letter_code
_entity_poly.pdbx_strand_id
1 'polypeptide(L)'
;MGLSINHNIKDVDITANIEAYSVNHLPIVKEFANKIGLVETINRLIPSEMDIDPGTMFLGLIIDTLSGRTPLYRLDEFFENQDIELLLGKKISHEVFADHNVGRVLDKAYDTGTMKIFSEISNNAVDAFDIDRSHVSFDTTCYVLHYLNQKVSKYLTYV
;
A
#
# COMPACT_ATOMS: atom_id res chain seq x y z
N MET A 1 -60.72 14.18 -26.04
CA MET A 1 -59.87 14.87 -25.05
C MET A 1 -59.91 14.04 -23.78
N GLY A 2 -58.80 13.39 -23.43
CA GLY A 2 -58.70 12.46 -22.30
C GLY A 2 -57.57 11.46 -22.56
N LEU A 3 -56.41 11.75 -21.99
CA LEU A 3 -55.12 11.12 -22.23
C LEU A 3 -55.05 9.66 -21.75
N SER A 4 -54.42 8.80 -22.54
CA SER A 4 -53.92 7.49 -22.12
C SER A 4 -52.82 7.68 -21.08
N ILE A 5 -53.00 7.12 -19.88
CA ILE A 5 -51.90 6.88 -18.93
C ILE A 5 -51.47 5.41 -19.08
N ASN A 6 -50.46 5.21 -19.93
CA ASN A 6 -49.68 3.97 -19.96
C ASN A 6 -48.93 3.87 -18.63
N HIS A 7 -49.38 3.02 -17.72
CA HIS A 7 -48.61 2.63 -16.55
C HIS A 7 -47.57 1.58 -16.99
N ASN A 8 -46.52 2.07 -17.63
CA ASN A 8 -45.34 1.30 -17.99
C ASN A 8 -44.44 1.23 -16.74
N ILE A 9 -44.78 0.36 -15.79
CA ILE A 9 -43.78 -0.10 -14.82
C ILE A 9 -42.82 -0.96 -15.63
N LYS A 10 -41.78 -0.32 -16.17
CA LYS A 10 -40.60 -1.04 -16.62
C LYS A 10 -40.02 -1.69 -15.38
N ASP A 11 -40.03 -3.02 -15.36
CA ASP A 11 -39.17 -3.81 -14.50
C ASP A 11 -37.79 -3.12 -14.44
N VAL A 12 -37.45 -2.61 -13.25
CA VAL A 12 -36.11 -2.13 -12.99
C VAL A 12 -35.22 -3.35 -13.16
N ASP A 13 -34.43 -3.35 -14.22
CA ASP A 13 -33.47 -4.40 -14.52
C ASP A 13 -32.42 -4.40 -13.40
N ILE A 14 -32.60 -5.28 -12.42
CA ILE A 14 -31.74 -5.44 -11.24
C ILE A 14 -30.52 -6.31 -11.56
N THR A 15 -30.14 -6.43 -12.83
CA THR A 15 -28.83 -6.97 -13.24
C THR A 15 -27.72 -5.95 -12.95
N ALA A 16 -27.64 -5.48 -11.71
CA ALA A 16 -26.38 -4.96 -11.20
C ALA A 16 -25.37 -6.10 -11.31
N ASN A 17 -24.26 -5.87 -12.00
CA ASN A 17 -23.13 -6.82 -12.03
C ASN A 17 -22.60 -6.91 -10.58
N ILE A 18 -23.06 -7.90 -9.83
CA ILE A 18 -22.65 -8.11 -8.44
C ILE A 18 -21.33 -8.89 -8.49
N GLU A 19 -20.24 -8.18 -8.26
CA GLU A 19 -18.92 -8.78 -8.05
C GLU A 19 -18.74 -9.04 -6.55
N ALA A 20 -18.48 -10.29 -6.18
CA ALA A 20 -18.33 -10.71 -4.79
C ALA A 20 -16.88 -11.10 -4.52
N TYR A 21 -16.25 -10.42 -3.54
CA TYR A 21 -14.86 -10.65 -3.15
C TYR A 21 -14.79 -11.06 -1.68
N SER A 22 -13.91 -12.01 -1.34
CA SER A 22 -13.65 -12.38 0.05
C SER A 22 -12.65 -11.40 0.66
N VAL A 23 -13.16 -10.40 1.36
CA VAL A 23 -12.34 -9.39 2.02
C VAL A 23 -12.09 -9.82 3.46
N ASN A 24 -10.90 -10.39 3.71
CA ASN A 24 -10.48 -10.90 5.03
C ASN A 24 -10.18 -9.74 6.00
N HIS A 25 -8.98 -9.69 6.59
CA HIS A 25 -8.52 -8.62 7.48
C HIS A 25 -8.04 -7.36 6.73
N LEU A 26 -8.03 -7.36 5.41
CA LEU A 26 -7.39 -6.34 4.57
C LEU A 26 -8.03 -4.94 4.68
N PRO A 27 -9.35 -4.77 4.82
CA PRO A 27 -9.93 -3.44 5.06
C PRO A 27 -9.45 -2.82 6.37
N ILE A 28 -9.17 -3.65 7.40
CA ILE A 28 -8.61 -3.16 8.66
C ILE A 28 -7.20 -2.62 8.42
N VAL A 29 -6.38 -3.31 7.63
CA VAL A 29 -5.03 -2.85 7.24
C VAL A 29 -5.10 -1.49 6.54
N LYS A 30 -6.04 -1.30 5.61
CA LYS A 30 -6.27 -0.02 4.94
C LYS A 30 -6.58 1.09 5.95
N GLU A 31 -7.49 0.86 6.88
CA GLU A 31 -7.83 1.87 7.89
C GLU A 31 -6.65 2.19 8.82
N PHE A 32 -5.83 1.20 9.15
CA PHE A 32 -4.56 1.44 9.86
C PHE A 32 -3.60 2.29 9.03
N ALA A 33 -3.43 2.00 7.75
CA ALA A 33 -2.58 2.77 6.83
C ALA A 33 -3.06 4.21 6.68
N ASN A 34 -4.37 4.43 6.61
CA ASN A 34 -4.99 5.76 6.61
C ASN A 34 -4.70 6.50 7.92
N LYS A 35 -4.87 5.81 9.07
CA LYS A 35 -4.67 6.41 10.38
C LYS A 35 -3.22 6.89 10.62
N ILE A 36 -2.23 6.15 10.11
CA ILE A 36 -0.81 6.54 10.20
C ILE A 36 -0.36 7.47 9.07
N GLY A 37 -1.27 7.90 8.18
CA GLY A 37 -0.96 8.79 7.05
C GLY A 37 0.06 8.19 6.08
N LEU A 38 -0.03 6.88 5.82
CA LEU A 38 0.93 6.15 5.01
C LEU A 38 1.04 6.71 3.59
N VAL A 39 -0.10 6.81 2.90
CA VAL A 39 -0.17 7.18 1.48
C VAL A 39 0.33 8.61 1.29
N GLU A 40 -0.10 9.53 2.16
CA GLU A 40 0.28 10.94 2.14
C GLU A 40 1.77 11.12 2.40
N THR A 41 2.31 10.38 3.38
CA THR A 41 3.72 10.45 3.74
C THR A 41 4.60 9.97 2.60
N ILE A 42 4.23 8.85 1.97
CA ILE A 42 4.99 8.31 0.85
C ILE A 42 4.90 9.23 -0.36
N ASN A 43 3.72 9.75 -0.69
CA ASN A 43 3.55 10.70 -1.79
C ASN A 43 4.35 12.00 -1.58
N ARG A 44 4.51 12.45 -0.33
CA ARG A 44 5.36 13.59 0.02
C ARG A 44 6.85 13.27 -0.11
N LEU A 45 7.28 12.08 0.29
CA LEU A 45 8.69 11.68 0.29
C LEU A 45 9.19 11.27 -1.10
N ILE A 46 8.33 10.65 -1.90
CA ILE A 46 8.63 10.11 -3.22
C ILE A 46 7.76 10.85 -4.25
N PRO A 47 8.16 12.04 -4.71
CA PRO A 47 7.45 12.71 -5.78
C PRO A 47 7.55 11.88 -7.07
N SER A 48 6.41 11.69 -7.73
CA SER A 48 6.34 10.91 -8.96
C SER A 48 5.35 11.53 -9.94
N GLU A 49 5.75 11.56 -11.21
CA GLU A 49 4.91 11.93 -12.36
C GLU A 49 4.31 10.69 -13.03
N MET A 50 4.28 9.55 -12.33
CA MET A 50 3.62 8.34 -12.82
C MET A 50 2.11 8.47 -12.71
N ASP A 51 1.38 7.70 -13.53
CA ASP A 51 -0.09 7.67 -13.52
C ASP A 51 -0.65 7.22 -12.17
N ILE A 52 0.11 6.42 -11.43
CA ILE A 52 -0.21 5.99 -10.07
C ILE A 52 0.71 6.67 -9.06
N ASP A 53 0.10 7.20 -8.00
CA ASP A 53 0.86 7.80 -6.91
C ASP A 53 1.60 6.71 -6.10
N PRO A 54 2.87 6.94 -5.72
CA PRO A 54 3.68 5.95 -5.02
C PRO A 54 3.07 5.43 -3.72
N GLY A 55 2.35 6.28 -2.99
CA GLY A 55 1.66 5.91 -1.76
C GLY A 55 0.60 4.85 -1.97
N THR A 56 -0.20 4.97 -3.03
CA THR A 56 -1.20 3.95 -3.39
C THR A 56 -0.53 2.63 -3.81
N MET A 57 0.58 2.69 -4.55
CA MET A 57 1.37 1.50 -4.88
C MET A 57 1.92 0.81 -3.62
N PHE A 58 2.46 1.57 -2.68
CA PHE A 58 2.96 1.05 -1.41
C PHE A 58 1.86 0.43 -0.55
N LEU A 59 0.68 1.05 -0.49
CA LEU A 59 -0.47 0.46 0.18
C LEU A 59 -0.84 -0.88 -0.44
N GLY A 60 -0.88 -0.97 -1.77
CA GLY A 60 -1.11 -2.23 -2.48
C GLY A 60 -0.08 -3.31 -2.14
N LEU A 61 1.21 -2.95 -2.12
CA LEU A 61 2.29 -3.87 -1.74
C LEU A 61 2.16 -4.39 -0.30
N ILE A 62 1.74 -3.54 0.64
CA ILE A 62 1.51 -3.94 2.04
C ILE A 62 0.31 -4.90 2.12
N ILE A 63 -0.77 -4.60 1.41
CA ILE A 63 -1.97 -5.44 1.36
C ILE A 63 -1.62 -6.83 0.80
N ASP A 64 -0.91 -6.90 -0.33
CA ASP A 64 -0.45 -8.18 -0.90
C ASP A 64 0.46 -8.94 0.09
N THR A 65 1.40 -8.22 0.71
CA THR A 65 2.34 -8.82 1.68
C THR A 65 1.63 -9.44 2.88
N LEU A 66 0.54 -8.82 3.35
CA LEU A 66 -0.27 -9.30 4.46
C LEU A 66 -1.35 -10.31 4.04
N SER A 67 -1.56 -10.49 2.74
CA SER A 67 -2.52 -11.46 2.16
C SER A 67 -1.89 -12.83 1.89
N GLY A 68 -0.57 -12.90 1.79
CA GLY A 68 0.13 -14.16 1.47
C GLY A 68 1.42 -13.98 0.68
N ARG A 69 1.73 -12.75 0.24
CA ARG A 69 2.88 -12.37 -0.61
C ARG A 69 2.82 -13.03 -1.99
N THR A 70 2.53 -12.22 -2.99
CA THR A 70 2.62 -12.59 -4.40
C THR A 70 3.96 -12.16 -4.96
N PRO A 71 4.59 -12.92 -5.87
CA PRO A 71 5.75 -12.40 -6.60
C PRO A 71 5.40 -11.11 -7.34
N LEU A 72 6.30 -10.13 -7.36
CA LEU A 72 6.02 -8.78 -7.90
C LEU A 72 5.49 -8.79 -9.34
N TYR A 73 5.96 -9.72 -10.17
CA TYR A 73 5.52 -9.87 -11.56
C TYR A 73 4.11 -10.46 -11.73
N ARG A 74 3.45 -10.89 -10.64
CA ARG A 74 2.06 -11.39 -10.59
C ARG A 74 1.16 -10.55 -9.70
N LEU A 75 1.63 -9.36 -9.31
CA LEU A 75 0.86 -8.48 -8.43
C LEU A 75 -0.42 -7.98 -9.12
N ASP A 76 -0.38 -7.81 -10.43
CA ASP A 76 -1.54 -7.54 -11.28
C ASP A 76 -2.57 -8.68 -11.23
N GLU A 77 -2.16 -9.94 -11.36
CA GLU A 77 -3.03 -11.13 -11.25
C GLU A 77 -3.67 -11.24 -9.85
N PHE A 78 -2.93 -10.84 -8.82
CA PHE A 78 -3.45 -10.76 -7.46
C PHE A 78 -4.60 -9.75 -7.38
N PHE A 79 -4.39 -8.52 -7.85
CA PHE A 79 -5.39 -7.45 -7.78
C PHE A 79 -6.57 -7.63 -8.73
N GLU A 80 -6.44 -8.39 -9.81
CA GLU A 80 -7.56 -8.77 -10.70
C GLU A 80 -8.69 -9.47 -9.90
N ASN A 81 -8.32 -10.25 -8.89
CA ASN A 81 -9.25 -11.03 -8.07
C ASN A 81 -9.60 -10.35 -6.73
N GLN A 82 -9.33 -9.05 -6.59
CA GLN A 82 -9.58 -8.29 -5.36
C GLN A 82 -10.47 -7.06 -5.61
N ASP A 83 -11.17 -6.63 -4.57
CA ASP A 83 -11.89 -5.35 -4.59
C ASP A 83 -10.90 -4.20 -4.39
N ILE A 84 -10.32 -3.71 -5.49
CA ILE A 84 -9.32 -2.64 -5.50
C ILE A 84 -9.88 -1.34 -4.91
N GLU A 85 -11.14 -1.02 -5.23
CA GLU A 85 -11.79 0.20 -4.76
C GLU A 85 -11.95 0.18 -3.24
N LEU A 86 -12.38 -0.95 -2.69
CA LEU A 86 -12.48 -1.15 -1.25
C LEU A 86 -11.11 -1.13 -0.57
N LEU A 87 -10.10 -1.79 -1.13
CA LEU A 87 -8.78 -1.98 -0.51
C LEU A 87 -7.88 -0.74 -0.59
N LEU A 88 -7.94 0.01 -1.68
CA LEU A 88 -7.09 1.18 -1.91
C LEU A 88 -7.84 2.50 -1.78
N GLY A 89 -9.17 2.47 -1.73
CA GLY A 89 -10.00 3.67 -1.67
C GLY A 89 -10.04 4.45 -2.99
N LYS A 90 -9.57 3.85 -4.08
CA LYS A 90 -9.54 4.46 -5.42
C LYS A 90 -9.95 3.42 -6.46
N LYS A 91 -10.77 3.84 -7.41
CA LYS A 91 -11.12 3.04 -8.58
C LYS A 91 -9.99 3.10 -9.59
N ILE A 92 -9.08 2.14 -9.54
CA ILE A 92 -7.92 2.00 -10.44
C ILE A 92 -7.93 0.62 -11.11
N SER A 93 -7.37 0.52 -12.31
CA SER A 93 -7.19 -0.76 -12.98
C SER A 93 -6.11 -1.59 -12.27
N HIS A 94 -6.27 -2.91 -12.20
CA HIS A 94 -5.24 -3.81 -11.65
C HIS A 94 -3.91 -3.72 -12.43
N GLU A 95 -3.95 -3.36 -13.72
CA GLU A 95 -2.78 -3.22 -14.60
C GLU A 95 -1.75 -2.19 -14.08
N VAL A 96 -2.15 -1.25 -13.23
CA VAL A 96 -1.21 -0.30 -12.61
C VAL A 96 -0.15 -1.02 -11.76
N PHE A 97 -0.47 -2.21 -11.24
CA PHE A 97 0.42 -3.07 -10.46
C PHE A 97 1.35 -3.94 -11.30
N ALA A 98 1.46 -3.68 -12.61
CA ALA A 98 2.43 -4.34 -13.47
C ALA A 98 3.88 -4.12 -12.98
N ASP A 99 4.72 -5.13 -13.19
CA ASP A 99 6.11 -5.22 -12.70
C ASP A 99 6.94 -3.96 -12.94
N HIS A 100 6.80 -3.33 -14.12
CA HIS A 100 7.55 -2.13 -14.48
C HIS A 100 7.16 -0.91 -13.63
N ASN A 101 5.88 -0.75 -13.27
CA ASN A 101 5.45 0.36 -12.41
C ASN A 101 5.90 0.12 -10.97
N VAL A 102 5.75 -1.11 -10.49
CA VAL A 102 6.20 -1.52 -9.15
C VAL A 102 7.71 -1.30 -9.01
N GLY A 103 8.51 -1.78 -9.98
CA GLY A 103 9.95 -1.62 -10.00
C GLY A 103 10.39 -0.15 -9.95
N ARG A 104 9.78 0.71 -10.77
CA ARG A 104 10.08 2.15 -10.77
C ARG A 104 9.78 2.84 -9.43
N VAL A 105 8.69 2.45 -8.77
CA VAL A 105 8.36 2.98 -7.43
C VAL A 105 9.37 2.52 -6.38
N LEU A 106 9.79 1.25 -6.45
CA LEU A 106 10.82 0.70 -5.56
C LEU A 106 12.19 1.35 -5.77
N ASP A 107 12.58 1.61 -7.02
CA ASP A 107 13.83 2.32 -7.34
C ASP A 107 13.83 3.72 -6.73
N LYS A 108 12.72 4.47 -6.88
CA LYS A 108 12.59 5.79 -6.26
C LYS A 108 12.59 5.74 -4.74
N ALA A 109 11.99 4.70 -4.15
CA ALA A 109 12.01 4.49 -2.71
C ALA A 109 13.42 4.20 -2.21
N TYR A 110 14.20 3.44 -2.97
CA TYR A 110 15.61 3.19 -2.71
C TYR A 110 16.43 4.49 -2.74
N ASP A 111 16.26 5.30 -3.80
CA ASP A 111 16.94 6.59 -3.95
C ASP A 111 16.60 7.58 -2.83
N THR A 112 15.35 7.56 -2.35
CA THR A 112 14.89 8.41 -1.24
C THR A 112 15.49 7.98 0.11
N GLY A 113 15.84 6.69 0.24
CA GLY A 113 16.32 6.07 1.46
C GLY A 113 15.21 5.42 2.26
N THR A 114 15.19 4.08 2.26
CA THR A 114 14.19 3.26 2.96
C THR A 114 14.10 3.54 4.46
N MET A 115 15.23 3.80 5.11
CA MET A 115 15.28 4.15 6.53
C MET A 115 14.54 5.46 6.84
N LYS A 116 14.65 6.46 5.94
CA LYS A 116 13.95 7.74 6.09
C LYS A 116 12.45 7.56 5.96
N ILE A 117 12.01 6.80 4.96
CA ILE A 117 10.59 6.47 4.75
C ILE A 117 10.03 5.74 5.98
N PHE A 118 10.74 4.72 6.46
CA PHE A 118 10.35 3.95 7.64
C PHE A 118 10.26 4.82 8.90
N SER A 119 11.24 5.69 9.12
CA SER A 119 11.29 6.57 10.31
C SER A 119 10.11 7.55 10.33
N GLU A 120 9.79 8.18 9.20
CA GLU A 120 8.65 9.10 9.11
C GLU A 120 7.31 8.40 9.37
N ILE A 121 7.10 7.22 8.76
CA ILE A 121 5.88 6.44 9.00
C ILE A 121 5.78 5.99 10.46
N SER A 122 6.91 5.59 11.06
CA SER A 122 6.95 5.19 12.47
C SER A 122 6.64 6.36 13.40
N ASN A 123 7.15 7.55 13.12
CA ASN A 123 6.83 8.76 13.88
C ASN A 123 5.33 9.09 13.79
N ASN A 124 4.75 9.02 12.60
CA ASN A 124 3.30 9.21 12.45
C ASN A 124 2.50 8.18 13.25
N ALA A 125 2.95 6.92 13.30
CA ALA A 125 2.28 5.89 14.09
C ALA A 125 2.36 6.20 15.59
N VAL A 126 3.53 6.61 16.09
CA VAL A 126 3.71 7.03 17.49
C VAL A 126 2.78 8.19 17.84
N ASP A 127 2.66 9.19 16.96
CA ASP A 127 1.76 10.32 17.15
C ASP A 127 0.27 9.89 17.07
N ALA A 128 -0.10 9.07 16.09
CA ALA A 128 -1.49 8.65 15.86
C ALA A 128 -2.06 7.70 16.93
N PHE A 129 -1.19 7.01 17.66
CA PHE A 129 -1.56 6.09 18.73
C PHE A 129 -1.18 6.59 20.14
N ASP A 130 -0.68 7.83 20.26
CA ASP A 130 -0.26 8.44 21.52
C ASP A 130 0.68 7.53 22.34
N ILE A 131 1.65 6.92 21.66
CA ILE A 131 2.57 5.98 22.29
C ILE A 131 3.54 6.76 23.17
N ASP A 132 3.66 6.34 24.44
CA ASP A 132 4.62 6.94 25.37
C ASP A 132 6.07 6.76 24.87
N ARG A 133 6.77 7.88 24.76
CA ARG A 133 8.17 7.96 24.26
C ARG A 133 9.19 8.00 25.39
N SER A 134 8.77 7.82 26.65
CA SER A 134 9.67 7.82 27.81
C SER A 134 10.76 6.74 27.73
N HIS A 135 10.50 5.65 26.99
CA HIS A 135 11.43 4.56 26.74
C HIS A 135 11.47 4.21 25.24
N VAL A 136 12.33 4.89 24.48
CA VAL A 136 12.61 4.52 23.08
C VAL A 136 13.90 3.71 23.03
N SER A 137 13.80 2.45 22.61
CA SER A 137 14.94 1.60 22.28
C SER A 137 14.89 1.30 20.78
N PHE A 138 15.88 1.78 20.02
CA PHE A 138 15.96 1.59 18.57
C PHE A 138 16.92 0.43 18.26
N ASP A 139 16.49 -0.81 18.52
CA ASP A 139 17.33 -1.98 18.22
C ASP A 139 17.30 -2.29 16.71
N THR A 140 18.23 -1.70 15.96
CA THR A 140 18.45 -2.05 14.56
C THR A 140 19.43 -3.20 14.49
N THR A 141 18.96 -4.44 14.64
CA THR A 141 19.83 -5.60 14.36
C THR A 141 20.08 -5.67 12.84
N CYS A 142 21.27 -5.27 12.41
CA CYS A 142 21.73 -5.39 11.03
C CYS A 142 22.62 -6.63 10.90
N TYR A 143 22.26 -7.59 10.05
CA TYR A 143 23.17 -8.67 9.66
C TYR A 143 24.08 -8.19 8.52
N VAL A 144 25.38 -8.07 8.78
CA VAL A 144 26.39 -7.87 7.73
C VAL A 144 26.80 -9.24 7.19
N LEU A 145 26.41 -9.54 5.96
CA LEU A 145 26.87 -10.72 5.23
C LEU A 145 28.34 -10.51 4.80
N HIS A 146 29.25 -11.29 5.37
CA HIS A 146 30.67 -11.25 5.04
C HIS A 146 30.93 -12.08 3.77
N TYR A 147 31.11 -11.43 2.62
CA TYR A 147 31.80 -12.07 1.50
C TYR A 147 33.27 -12.23 1.88
N LEU A 148 33.79 -13.45 1.73
CA LEU A 148 35.18 -13.81 2.01
C LEU A 148 36.15 -12.84 1.30
N ASN A 149 37.10 -12.29 2.08
CA ASN A 149 38.29 -11.51 1.68
C ASN A 149 38.18 -9.99 1.47
N GLN A 150 37.85 -9.23 2.52
CA GLN A 150 38.76 -8.18 3.03
C GLN A 150 38.30 -7.61 4.37
N LYS A 151 39.22 -7.53 5.33
CA LYS A 151 39.02 -6.87 6.63
C LYS A 151 38.71 -5.39 6.42
N VAL A 152 37.49 -4.97 6.75
CA VAL A 152 37.24 -3.60 7.24
C VAL A 152 36.37 -3.70 8.48
N SER A 153 37.01 -3.52 9.64
CA SER A 153 36.34 -3.39 10.93
C SER A 153 35.70 -2.00 11.00
N LYS A 154 34.40 -1.93 11.20
CA LYS A 154 33.74 -0.75 11.75
C LYS A 154 32.79 -1.20 12.87
N TYR A 155 33.26 -0.99 14.10
CA TYR A 155 32.44 -0.98 15.29
C TYR A 155 31.66 0.33 15.34
N LEU A 156 30.33 0.28 15.45
CA LEU A 156 29.56 1.35 16.08
C LEU A 156 28.36 0.72 16.79
N THR A 157 28.58 0.41 18.06
CA THR A 157 27.57 0.29 19.10
C THR A 157 27.09 1.69 19.44
N TYR A 158 25.79 1.99 19.39
CA TYR A 158 25.22 3.04 20.22
C TYR A 158 23.80 2.69 20.68
N VAL A 159 23.66 2.91 21.99
CA VAL A 159 22.50 3.00 22.90
C VAL A 159 21.18 3.33 22.23
#